data_AF-A0A1I2EJ69-F1
#
_entry.id   AF-A0A1I2EJ69-F1
#
_cell.length_a   1.000
_cell.length_b   1.000
_cell.length_c   1.000
_cell.angle_alpha   90.00
_cell.angle_beta   90.00
_cell.angle_gamma   90.00
#
_symmetry.space_group_name_H-M   'P 1'
#
loop_
_entity.id
_entity.type
_entity.pdbx_description
1 polymer ?
#
loop_
_entity_poly.entity_id
_entity_poly.type
_entity_poly.pdbx_seq_one_letter_code
_entity_poly.pdbx_strand_id
1 'polypeptide(L)'
;MHVCLRLGTALLLLAAGTGIATAADGPRRSLTGPPTHYIDVAGKDYRLAPAHPHDAAGHPLDIRATRIEVKDSEGEWETLRDADIPVLTIAVPPELRDKLDWFYADATGWLAVPRGWKPQRTAVGVDGNTVFSFAAPEGTEAGWMSWELLPACLGCIYEAAQGVFPGAHKQLDALMETSTPEPVLDPKPDELQRLDRCTVRAAYPLPKSPPVRALMVLDQTGDPFYRELAIAMPASSSAVADFLLASFKDAHGGCGKP
;
A
#
# COMPACT_ATOMS: atom_id res chain seq x y z
N MET A 1 -19.14 18.66 -82.08
CA MET A 1 -19.32 18.80 -80.62
C MET A 1 -19.21 17.39 -80.04
N HIS A 2 -18.02 16.92 -79.64
CA HIS A 2 -17.52 16.99 -78.24
C HIS A 2 -18.59 16.45 -77.28
N VAL A 3 -18.40 15.32 -76.61
CA VAL A 3 -17.51 15.18 -75.44
C VAL A 3 -17.04 13.73 -75.28
N CYS A 4 -15.72 13.56 -75.11
CA CYS A 4 -15.07 12.39 -74.52
C CYS A 4 -15.30 12.38 -73.00
N LEU A 5 -15.83 11.31 -72.43
CA LEU A 5 -15.82 11.10 -70.98
C LEU A 5 -14.72 10.08 -70.64
N ARG A 6 -13.57 10.59 -70.17
CA ARG A 6 -12.51 9.79 -69.56
C ARG A 6 -12.91 9.46 -68.13
N LEU A 7 -13.09 8.18 -67.80
CA LEU A 7 -13.08 7.71 -66.41
C LEU A 7 -11.63 7.76 -65.90
N GLY A 8 -11.34 8.73 -65.03
CA GLY A 8 -10.10 8.77 -64.26
C GLY A 8 -10.24 7.89 -63.01
N THR A 9 -9.56 6.75 -63.00
CA THR A 9 -9.40 5.91 -61.80
C THR A 9 -8.31 6.56 -60.93
N ALA A 10 -8.71 7.21 -59.83
CA ALA A 10 -7.77 7.68 -58.83
C ALA A 10 -7.28 6.49 -58.00
N LEU A 11 -6.04 6.08 -58.22
CA LEU A 11 -5.31 5.14 -57.37
C LEU A 11 -4.97 5.88 -56.06
N LEU A 12 -5.72 5.64 -54.98
CA LEU A 12 -5.25 6.01 -53.64
C LEU A 12 -4.17 5.00 -53.24
N LEU A 13 -2.91 5.45 -53.30
CA LEU A 13 -1.78 4.81 -52.62
C LEU A 13 -2.03 4.88 -51.11
N LEU A 14 -2.51 3.79 -50.54
CA LEU A 14 -2.40 3.51 -49.11
C LEU A 14 -0.92 3.34 -48.80
N ALA A 15 -0.30 4.44 -48.33
CA ALA A 15 1.01 4.38 -47.70
C ALA A 15 0.87 3.48 -46.47
N ALA A 16 1.37 2.26 -46.58
CA ALA A 16 1.65 1.39 -45.44
C ALA A 16 2.77 2.06 -44.63
N GLY A 17 2.37 2.97 -43.73
CA GLY A 17 3.21 3.40 -42.64
C GLY A 17 3.45 2.20 -41.75
N THR A 18 4.58 1.52 -41.98
CA THR A 18 5.20 0.65 -41.00
C THR A 18 5.67 1.55 -39.85
N GLY A 19 4.73 1.93 -39.00
CA GLY A 19 5.03 2.41 -37.68
C GLY A 19 5.79 1.28 -36.99
N ILE A 20 7.10 1.46 -36.86
CA ILE A 20 7.91 0.68 -35.94
C ILE A 20 7.24 0.92 -34.59
N ALA A 21 6.51 -0.08 -34.09
CA ALA A 21 6.10 -0.11 -32.71
C ALA A 21 7.39 -0.14 -31.88
N THR A 22 7.86 1.03 -31.47
CA THR A 22 8.74 1.15 -30.32
C THR A 22 8.06 0.37 -29.21
N ALA A 23 8.78 -0.57 -28.58
CA ALA A 23 8.30 -1.38 -27.46
C ALA A 23 7.35 -0.55 -26.59
N ALA A 24 6.05 -0.78 -26.77
CA ALA A 24 5.03 0.02 -26.12
C ALA A 24 5.18 -0.21 -24.62
N ASP A 25 5.29 0.88 -23.87
CA ASP A 25 5.33 0.91 -22.41
C ASP A 25 4.32 -0.10 -21.84
N GLY A 26 4.82 -1.20 -21.26
CA GLY A 26 3.98 -2.10 -20.49
C GLY A 26 3.30 -1.34 -19.33
N PRO A 27 2.20 -1.86 -18.77
CA PRO A 27 1.56 -1.25 -17.62
C PRO A 27 2.60 -1.00 -16.51
N ARG A 28 2.54 0.16 -15.86
CA ARG A 28 3.49 0.49 -14.79
C ARG A 28 2.86 0.21 -13.44
N ARG A 29 3.58 -0.48 -12.57
CA ARG A 29 3.17 -0.70 -11.18
C ARG A 29 3.94 0.26 -10.29
N SER A 30 3.22 1.17 -9.66
CA SER A 30 3.75 2.13 -8.69
C SER A 30 3.84 1.53 -7.30
N LEU A 31 4.83 1.95 -6.51
CA LEU A 31 4.84 1.71 -5.07
C LEU A 31 3.73 2.51 -4.38
N THR A 32 3.10 1.91 -3.37
CA THR A 32 2.18 2.66 -2.51
C THR A 32 3.00 3.70 -1.73
N GLY A 33 2.79 4.96 -2.08
CA GLY A 33 3.50 6.10 -1.52
C GLY A 33 2.63 6.95 -0.59
N PRO A 34 3.16 8.07 -0.07
CA PRO A 34 2.34 9.04 0.62
C PRO A 34 1.34 9.63 -0.39
N PRO A 35 0.12 10.01 0.05
CA PRO A 35 -0.85 10.61 -0.85
C PRO A 35 -0.27 11.89 -1.47
N THR A 36 -0.20 11.96 -2.80
CA THR A 36 0.21 13.18 -3.53
C THR A 36 -0.94 14.15 -3.71
N HIS A 37 -2.18 13.67 -3.55
CA HIS A 37 -3.42 14.40 -3.63
C HIS A 37 -4.39 13.86 -2.56
N TYR A 38 -5.36 14.67 -2.13
CA TYR A 38 -6.36 14.31 -1.13
C TYR A 38 -5.73 13.91 0.22
N ILE A 39 -5.17 14.91 0.92
CA ILE A 39 -4.76 14.77 2.32
C ILE A 39 -6.02 14.85 3.19
N ASP A 40 -6.21 13.85 4.04
CA ASP A 40 -7.35 13.75 4.93
C ASP A 40 -7.27 14.80 6.05
N VAL A 41 -8.44 15.34 6.41
CA VAL A 41 -8.59 16.39 7.41
C VAL A 41 -9.19 15.81 8.69
N ALA A 42 -8.46 15.96 9.79
CA ALA A 42 -8.94 15.59 11.12
C ALA A 42 -10.26 16.29 11.46
N GLY A 43 -11.19 15.55 12.06
CA GLY A 43 -12.57 15.96 12.36
C GLY A 43 -13.54 15.81 11.18
N LYS A 44 -13.05 15.72 9.95
CA LYS A 44 -13.87 15.58 8.73
C LYS A 44 -13.80 14.16 8.16
N ASP A 45 -12.59 13.70 7.88
CA ASP A 45 -12.29 12.44 7.19
C ASP A 45 -11.88 11.35 8.20
N TYR A 46 -11.21 11.73 9.29
CA TYR A 46 -10.96 10.87 10.46
C TYR A 46 -11.08 11.63 11.78
N ARG A 47 -11.17 10.91 12.90
CA ARG A 47 -11.04 11.46 14.26
C ARG A 47 -9.95 10.73 15.02
N LEU A 48 -9.36 11.43 15.98
CA LEU A 48 -8.40 10.87 16.91
C LEU A 48 -8.98 10.87 18.30
N ALA A 49 -8.89 9.73 18.99
CA ALA A 49 -9.29 9.60 20.38
C ALA A 49 -8.17 8.91 21.19
N PRO A 50 -8.00 9.19 22.49
CA PRO A 50 -7.06 8.44 23.31
C PRO A 50 -7.38 6.94 23.30
N ALA A 51 -6.35 6.10 23.22
CA ALA A 51 -6.47 4.65 23.41
C ALA A 51 -5.73 4.23 24.68
N HIS A 52 -6.31 3.30 25.44
CA HIS A 52 -5.70 2.77 26.67
C HIS A 52 -5.40 1.28 26.50
N PRO A 53 -4.27 0.91 25.86
CA PRO A 53 -3.91 -0.48 25.60
C PRO A 53 -3.61 -1.25 26.89
N HIS A 54 -3.90 -2.55 26.85
CA HIS A 54 -3.57 -3.48 27.92
C HIS A 54 -2.71 -4.63 27.39
N ASP A 55 -1.92 -5.22 28.29
CA ASP A 55 -1.18 -6.45 28.01
C ASP A 55 -2.10 -7.70 28.06
N ALA A 56 -1.53 -8.87 27.78
CA ALA A 56 -2.26 -10.14 27.81
C ALA A 56 -2.79 -10.53 29.20
N ALA A 57 -2.28 -9.92 30.28
CA ALA A 57 -2.75 -10.10 31.65
C ALA A 57 -3.81 -9.05 32.06
N GLY A 58 -4.16 -8.13 31.15
CA GLY A 58 -5.12 -7.06 31.40
C GLY A 58 -4.54 -5.86 32.15
N HIS A 59 -3.22 -5.75 32.28
CA HIS A 59 -2.60 -4.57 32.89
C HIS A 59 -2.49 -3.44 31.87
N PRO A 60 -2.80 -2.19 32.26
CA PRO A 60 -2.65 -1.04 31.37
C PRO A 60 -1.18 -0.81 31.02
N LEU A 61 -0.93 -0.48 29.75
CA LEU A 61 0.39 -0.14 29.25
C LEU A 61 0.60 1.38 29.27
N ASP A 62 1.69 1.83 29.87
CA ASP A 62 2.10 3.25 29.85
C ASP A 62 2.82 3.59 28.53
N ILE A 63 2.02 3.71 27.46
CA ILE A 63 2.48 4.06 26.11
C ILE A 63 1.59 5.12 25.49
N ARG A 64 2.14 5.90 24.54
CA ARG A 64 1.34 6.85 23.76
C ARG A 64 0.56 6.10 22.70
N ALA A 65 -0.75 5.98 22.92
CA ALA A 65 -1.65 5.28 22.02
C ALA A 65 -2.85 6.16 21.64
N THR A 66 -3.29 6.06 20.40
CA THR A 66 -4.40 6.85 19.84
C THR A 66 -5.25 5.96 18.95
N ARG A 67 -6.57 6.02 19.09
CA ARG A 67 -7.50 5.46 18.11
C ARG A 67 -7.62 6.40 16.92
N ILE A 68 -7.61 5.83 15.71
CA ILE A 68 -8.06 6.50 14.50
C ILE A 68 -9.45 5.97 14.20
N GLU A 69 -10.43 6.85 14.26
CA GLU A 69 -11.82 6.53 13.95
C GLU A 69 -12.11 7.08 12.56
N VAL A 70 -12.57 6.21 11.66
CA VAL A 70 -13.05 6.58 10.33
C VAL A 70 -14.57 6.47 10.29
N LYS A 71 -15.18 6.92 9.20
CA LYS A 71 -16.62 6.73 9.00
C LYS A 71 -16.89 5.38 8.35
N ASP A 72 -17.91 4.70 8.83
CA ASP A 72 -18.44 3.48 8.21
C ASP A 72 -19.23 3.79 6.92
N SER A 73 -19.80 2.75 6.32
CA SER A 73 -20.61 2.88 5.10
C SER A 73 -21.90 3.69 5.27
N GLU A 74 -22.37 3.87 6.51
CA GLU A 74 -23.54 4.69 6.85
C GLU A 74 -23.16 6.16 7.13
N GLY A 75 -21.86 6.46 7.19
CA GLY A 75 -21.32 7.79 7.43
C GLY A 75 -21.13 8.12 8.92
N GLU A 76 -21.33 7.13 9.80
CA GLU A 76 -21.17 7.25 11.24
C GLU A 76 -19.75 6.92 11.66
N TRP A 77 -19.31 7.48 12.78
CA TRP A 77 -17.94 7.24 13.28
C TRP A 77 -17.84 5.86 13.91
N GLU A 78 -16.85 5.10 13.47
CA GLU A 78 -16.45 3.81 14.04
C GLU A 78 -15.87 4.02 15.45
N THR A 79 -16.76 4.22 16.42
CA THR A 79 -16.39 4.53 17.80
C THR A 79 -16.14 3.24 18.56
N LEU A 80 -14.88 2.98 18.89
CA LEU A 80 -14.46 1.82 19.67
C LEU A 80 -14.30 2.16 21.15
N ARG A 81 -14.87 1.33 22.02
CA ARG A 81 -14.64 1.45 23.47
C ARG A 81 -13.27 0.85 23.81
N ASP A 82 -12.58 1.40 24.81
CA ASP A 82 -11.28 0.86 25.24
C ASP A 82 -11.32 -0.62 25.58
N ALA A 83 -12.43 -1.12 26.13
CA ALA A 83 -12.62 -2.53 26.47
C ALA A 83 -12.70 -3.46 25.25
N ASP A 84 -13.00 -2.92 24.07
CA ASP A 84 -13.10 -3.68 22.81
C ASP A 84 -11.79 -3.63 22.02
N ILE A 85 -10.80 -2.83 22.45
CA ILE A 85 -9.50 -2.77 21.80
C ILE A 85 -8.70 -4.04 22.17
N PRO A 86 -8.22 -4.81 21.18
CA PRO A 86 -7.39 -5.99 21.42
C PRO A 86 -6.14 -5.67 22.23
N VAL A 87 -5.64 -6.67 22.95
CA VAL A 87 -4.38 -6.56 23.70
C VAL A 87 -3.21 -6.25 22.76
N LEU A 88 -2.29 -5.40 23.21
CA LEU A 88 -1.07 -5.11 22.48
C LEU A 88 0.02 -6.13 22.88
N THR A 89 0.39 -7.03 21.98
CA THR A 89 1.34 -8.12 22.25
C THR A 89 2.74 -7.90 21.70
N ILE A 90 2.97 -6.79 20.99
CA ILE A 90 4.26 -6.53 20.33
C ILE A 90 5.31 -6.14 21.38
N ALA A 91 6.38 -6.95 21.46
CA ALA A 91 7.51 -6.68 22.34
C ALA A 91 8.43 -5.60 21.72
N VAL A 92 8.37 -4.38 22.26
CA VAL A 92 9.22 -3.26 21.81
C VAL A 92 10.56 -3.25 22.56
N PRO A 93 11.70 -3.30 21.84
CA PRO A 93 13.02 -3.12 22.44
C PRO A 93 13.10 -1.80 23.23
N PRO A 94 13.71 -1.78 24.43
CA PRO A 94 13.75 -0.59 25.28
C PRO A 94 14.21 0.69 24.57
N GLU A 95 15.20 0.58 23.70
CA GLU A 95 15.81 1.65 22.91
C GLU A 95 14.95 2.20 21.76
N LEU A 96 13.79 1.60 21.51
CA LEU A 96 12.82 2.03 20.50
C LEU A 96 11.51 2.57 21.10
N ARG A 97 11.28 2.36 22.40
CA ARG A 97 9.99 2.73 23.05
C ARG A 97 9.68 4.21 22.95
N ASP A 98 10.70 5.06 23.12
CA ASP A 98 10.56 6.51 23.02
C ASP A 98 10.47 7.01 21.56
N LYS A 99 10.76 6.15 20.58
CA LYS A 99 10.72 6.45 19.13
C LYS A 99 9.42 6.09 18.43
N LEU A 100 8.43 5.55 19.14
CA LEU A 100 7.19 5.05 18.57
C LEU A 100 5.94 5.66 19.24
N ASP A 101 4.98 6.06 18.42
CA ASP A 101 3.58 6.24 18.80
C ASP A 101 2.77 5.02 18.33
N TRP A 102 1.70 4.69 19.06
CA TRP A 102 0.80 3.60 18.72
C TRP A 102 -0.53 4.13 18.21
N PHE A 103 -1.00 3.55 17.11
CA PHE A 103 -2.32 3.82 16.59
C PHE A 103 -3.14 2.54 16.54
N TYR A 104 -4.43 2.64 16.84
CA TYR A 104 -5.39 1.55 16.65
C TYR A 104 -6.48 2.03 15.69
N ALA A 105 -6.78 1.23 14.68
CA ALA A 105 -8.00 1.37 13.88
C ALA A 105 -8.56 -0.02 13.65
N ASP A 106 -9.89 -0.17 13.67
CA ASP A 106 -10.54 -1.48 13.56
C ASP A 106 -10.07 -2.24 12.30
N ALA A 107 -10.02 -1.53 11.18
CA ALA A 107 -9.60 -2.06 9.89
C ALA A 107 -8.12 -2.49 9.81
N THR A 108 -7.25 -2.00 10.70
CA THR A 108 -5.79 -2.26 10.64
C THR A 108 -5.24 -2.99 11.86
N GLY A 109 -5.98 -3.01 12.97
CA GLY A 109 -5.46 -3.37 14.28
C GLY A 109 -4.47 -2.35 14.85
N TRP A 110 -3.51 -2.83 15.64
CA TRP A 110 -2.44 -2.01 16.20
C TRP A 110 -1.35 -1.72 15.18
N LEU A 111 -1.06 -0.44 14.98
CA LEU A 111 0.02 0.07 14.14
C LEU A 111 1.04 0.82 14.99
N ALA A 112 2.29 0.38 14.95
CA ALA A 112 3.41 1.17 15.44
C ALA A 112 3.78 2.21 14.37
N VAL A 113 3.91 3.47 14.77
CA VAL A 113 4.21 4.60 13.90
C VAL A 113 5.41 5.35 14.49
N PRO A 114 6.36 5.85 13.68
CA PRO A 114 7.44 6.67 14.21
C PRO A 114 6.93 7.90 14.97
N ARG A 115 7.61 8.25 16.06
CA ARG A 115 7.19 9.29 16.99
C ARG A 115 6.88 10.60 16.26
N GLY A 116 5.74 11.19 16.57
CA GLY A 116 5.32 12.49 16.10
C GLY A 116 4.71 12.49 14.70
N TRP A 117 4.79 11.38 13.96
CA TRP A 117 4.22 11.30 12.62
C TRP A 117 2.69 11.34 12.69
N LYS A 118 2.09 11.98 11.68
CA LYS A 118 0.64 12.25 11.67
C LYS A 118 -0.04 11.58 10.49
N PRO A 119 -1.30 11.12 10.65
CA PRO A 119 -2.08 10.61 9.53
C PRO A 119 -2.16 11.64 8.40
N GLN A 120 -2.01 11.17 7.17
CA GLN A 120 -2.20 11.90 5.93
C GLN A 120 -3.36 11.32 5.12
N ARG A 121 -3.59 10.01 5.27
CA ARG A 121 -4.70 9.27 4.68
C ARG A 121 -5.14 8.17 5.63
N THR A 122 -6.45 8.00 5.77
CA THR A 122 -7.13 7.08 6.69
C THR A 122 -8.44 6.67 6.02
N ALA A 123 -8.34 5.80 5.03
CA ALA A 123 -9.47 5.43 4.18
C ALA A 123 -9.78 3.95 4.36
N VAL A 124 -11.07 3.64 4.55
CA VAL A 124 -11.64 2.29 4.50
C VAL A 124 -12.75 2.32 3.46
N GLY A 125 -12.63 1.50 2.42
CA GLY A 125 -13.64 1.33 1.39
C GLY A 125 -14.70 0.33 1.81
N VAL A 126 -15.85 0.36 1.12
CA VAL A 126 -16.98 -0.57 1.38
C VAL A 126 -16.55 -2.03 1.29
N ASP A 127 -15.60 -2.34 0.40
CA ASP A 127 -15.06 -3.69 0.22
C ASP A 127 -13.95 -4.05 1.23
N GLY A 128 -13.76 -3.25 2.29
CA GLY A 128 -12.70 -3.42 3.29
C GLY A 128 -11.31 -2.98 2.83
N ASN A 129 -11.17 -2.48 1.59
CA ASN A 129 -9.92 -1.90 1.09
C ASN A 129 -9.49 -0.78 2.02
N THR A 130 -8.30 -0.88 2.59
CA THR A 130 -7.88 0.00 3.67
C THR A 130 -6.52 0.61 3.36
N VAL A 131 -6.40 1.94 3.49
CA VAL A 131 -5.14 2.68 3.30
C VAL A 131 -4.94 3.66 4.45
N PHE A 132 -3.84 3.48 5.18
CA PHE A 132 -3.41 4.34 6.26
C PHE A 132 -2.00 4.84 5.97
N SER A 133 -1.85 6.15 5.75
CA SER A 133 -0.54 6.76 5.48
C SER A 133 -0.22 7.82 6.52
N PHE A 134 1.05 7.92 6.90
CA PHE A 134 1.58 8.84 7.89
C PHE A 134 2.76 9.61 7.31
N ALA A 135 2.95 10.86 7.72
CA ALA A 135 4.11 11.67 7.36
C ALA A 135 4.86 12.16 8.59
N ALA A 136 6.16 12.35 8.44
CA ALA A 136 7.01 12.99 9.43
C ALA A 136 6.53 14.43 9.73
N PRO A 137 6.79 14.95 10.94
CA PRO A 137 6.47 16.34 11.30
C PRO A 137 7.02 17.38 10.32
N GLU A 138 8.20 17.10 9.74
CA GLU A 138 8.88 17.95 8.77
C GLU A 138 8.38 17.76 7.33
N GLY A 139 7.43 16.83 7.10
CA GLY A 139 6.84 16.53 5.80
C GLY A 139 7.32 15.21 5.19
N THR A 140 6.71 14.83 4.05
CA THR A 140 6.96 13.54 3.37
C THR A 140 8.39 13.40 2.83
N GLU A 141 9.06 14.51 2.50
CA GLU A 141 10.48 14.50 2.10
C GLU A 141 11.41 14.09 3.26
N ALA A 142 10.98 14.26 4.52
CA ALA A 142 11.72 13.81 5.70
C ALA A 142 11.39 12.37 6.11
N GLY A 143 10.20 11.89 5.74
CA GLY A 143 9.79 10.50 5.93
C GLY A 143 8.28 10.30 5.83
N TRP A 144 7.90 9.07 5.48
CA TRP A 144 6.51 8.66 5.41
C TRP A 144 6.37 7.14 5.58
N MET A 145 5.17 6.70 5.96
CA MET A 145 4.81 5.29 6.09
C MET A 145 3.43 5.10 5.49
N SER A 146 3.23 4.00 4.76
CA SER A 146 1.92 3.62 4.22
C SER A 146 1.64 2.16 4.53
N TRP A 147 0.44 1.89 5.01
CA TRP A 147 -0.12 0.57 5.22
C TRP A 147 -1.34 0.42 4.30
N GLU A 148 -1.40 -0.67 3.56
CA GLU A 148 -2.48 -0.96 2.62
C GLU A 148 -2.94 -2.41 2.75
N LEU A 149 -4.26 -2.62 2.66
CA LEU A 149 -4.92 -3.92 2.59
C LEU A 149 -5.98 -3.91 1.49
N LEU A 150 -5.97 -4.93 0.64
CA LEU A 150 -6.97 -5.20 -0.39
C LEU A 150 -7.53 -6.61 -0.16
N PRO A 151 -8.72 -6.78 0.46
CA PRO A 151 -9.20 -8.10 0.87
C PRO A 151 -10.28 -8.74 -0.02
N ALA A 152 -10.92 -8.00 -0.94
CA ALA A 152 -12.09 -8.52 -1.67
C ALA A 152 -12.03 -8.36 -3.21
N CYS A 153 -11.42 -7.28 -3.70
CA CYS A 153 -11.34 -7.03 -5.13
C CYS A 153 -10.19 -7.84 -5.77
N LEU A 154 -10.47 -9.03 -6.33
CA LEU A 154 -9.45 -9.88 -6.97
C LEU A 154 -8.64 -9.16 -8.05
N GLY A 155 -9.29 -8.32 -8.86
CA GLY A 155 -8.61 -7.48 -9.85
C GLY A 155 -7.61 -6.53 -9.18
N CYS A 156 -8.04 -5.81 -8.14
CA CYS A 156 -7.20 -4.90 -7.38
C CYS A 156 -6.04 -5.63 -6.67
N ILE A 157 -6.31 -6.82 -6.11
CA ILE A 157 -5.29 -7.68 -5.47
C ILE A 157 -4.19 -8.04 -6.46
N TYR A 158 -4.56 -8.53 -7.65
CA TYR A 158 -3.58 -8.92 -8.66
C TYR A 158 -2.91 -7.73 -9.34
N GLU A 159 -3.63 -6.61 -9.47
CA GLU A 159 -3.08 -5.34 -9.95
C GLU A 159 -2.02 -4.76 -8.98
N ALA A 160 -2.24 -4.86 -7.67
CA ALA A 160 -1.26 -4.45 -6.68
C ALA A 160 -0.04 -5.40 -6.61
N ALA A 161 -0.27 -6.70 -6.84
CA ALA A 161 0.73 -7.75 -6.72
C ALA A 161 1.55 -8.03 -7.99
N GLN A 162 1.08 -7.64 -9.18
CA GLN A 162 1.78 -7.91 -10.44
C GLN A 162 3.16 -7.24 -10.50
N GLY A 163 4.10 -7.90 -11.18
CA GLY A 163 5.52 -7.52 -11.21
C GLY A 163 6.32 -7.89 -9.94
N VAL A 164 5.64 -8.04 -8.80
CA VAL A 164 6.25 -8.42 -7.51
C VAL A 164 6.09 -9.93 -7.26
N PHE A 165 4.87 -10.44 -7.40
CA PHE A 165 4.52 -11.84 -7.16
C PHE A 165 4.39 -12.63 -8.47
N PRO A 166 5.02 -13.80 -8.60
CA PRO A 166 4.87 -14.66 -9.77
C PRO A 166 3.42 -15.01 -10.06
N GLY A 167 3.05 -14.93 -11.33
CA GLY A 167 1.72 -15.35 -11.78
C GLY A 167 0.60 -14.36 -11.45
N ALA A 168 0.81 -13.34 -10.61
CA ALA A 168 -0.21 -12.33 -10.33
C ALA A 168 -0.67 -11.61 -11.61
N HIS A 169 0.26 -11.24 -12.50
CA HIS A 169 -0.10 -10.65 -13.78
C HIS A 169 -0.94 -11.59 -14.66
N LYS A 170 -0.56 -12.87 -14.75
CA LYS A 170 -1.33 -13.87 -15.50
C LYS A 170 -2.74 -14.06 -14.93
N GLN A 171 -2.89 -14.01 -13.61
CA GLN A 171 -4.19 -14.07 -12.94
C GLN A 171 -5.03 -12.83 -13.25
N LEU A 172 -4.41 -11.64 -13.24
CA LEU A 172 -5.08 -10.39 -13.64
C LEU A 172 -5.57 -10.46 -15.09
N ASP A 173 -4.69 -10.83 -16.02
CA ASP A 173 -5.04 -10.96 -17.45
C ASP A 173 -6.17 -11.98 -17.67
N ALA A 174 -6.13 -13.11 -16.97
CA ALA A 174 -7.20 -14.11 -17.04
C ALA A 174 -8.53 -13.57 -16.50
N LEU A 175 -8.50 -12.77 -15.43
CA LEU A 175 -9.70 -12.15 -14.85
C LEU A 175 -10.29 -11.05 -15.74
N MET A 176 -9.42 -10.29 -16.41
CA MET A 176 -9.80 -9.17 -17.27
C MET A 176 -10.09 -9.58 -18.72
N GLU A 177 -9.90 -10.85 -19.05
CA GLU A 177 -9.95 -11.38 -20.42
C GLU A 177 -9.01 -10.63 -21.37
N THR A 178 -7.84 -10.23 -20.86
CA THR A 178 -6.80 -9.52 -21.59
C THR A 178 -5.54 -10.36 -21.77
N SER A 179 -4.65 -9.88 -22.64
CA SER A 179 -3.28 -10.39 -22.74
C SER A 179 -2.36 -9.18 -22.91
N THR A 180 -1.92 -8.63 -21.78
CA THR A 180 -1.07 -7.45 -21.75
C THR A 180 0.38 -7.84 -21.50
N PRO A 181 1.37 -6.98 -21.82
CA PRO A 181 2.74 -7.22 -21.39
C PRO A 181 2.85 -7.20 -19.86
N GLU A 182 3.78 -7.98 -19.30
CA GLU A 182 4.08 -7.90 -17.87
C GLU A 182 4.42 -6.47 -17.45
N PRO A 183 4.00 -6.04 -16.25
CA PRO A 183 4.19 -4.68 -15.82
C PRO A 183 5.65 -4.40 -15.50
N VAL A 184 6.06 -3.15 -15.73
CA VAL A 184 7.35 -2.65 -15.27
C VAL A 184 7.13 -2.00 -13.89
N LEU A 185 7.93 -2.40 -12.91
CA LEU A 185 7.97 -1.73 -11.61
C LEU A 185 8.57 -0.33 -11.80
N ASP A 186 7.82 0.71 -11.44
CA ASP A 186 8.23 2.11 -11.56
C ASP A 186 7.99 2.89 -10.24
N PRO A 187 9.05 3.35 -9.55
CA PRO A 187 10.45 3.13 -9.89
C PRO A 187 10.85 1.65 -9.81
N LYS A 188 11.90 1.28 -10.54
CA LYS A 188 12.52 -0.04 -10.39
C LYS A 188 13.15 -0.16 -8.98
N PRO A 189 12.87 -1.23 -8.22
CA PRO A 189 13.51 -1.44 -6.94
C PRO A 189 15.00 -1.75 -7.11
N ASP A 190 15.82 -1.29 -6.16
CA ASP A 190 17.23 -1.67 -6.04
C ASP A 190 17.38 -3.09 -5.48
N GLU A 191 16.43 -3.51 -4.62
CA GLU A 191 16.34 -4.85 -4.07
C GLU A 191 14.90 -5.37 -4.18
N LEU A 192 14.73 -6.59 -4.65
CA LEU A 192 13.46 -7.32 -4.63
C LEU A 192 13.74 -8.77 -4.22
N GLN A 193 13.41 -9.10 -2.97
CA GLN A 193 13.70 -10.40 -2.38
C GLN A 193 12.40 -11.10 -1.99
N ARG A 194 12.17 -12.31 -2.52
CA ARG A 194 11.14 -13.21 -2.00
C ARG A 194 11.65 -13.87 -0.73
N LEU A 195 10.94 -13.66 0.36
CA LEU A 195 11.24 -14.31 1.64
C LEU A 195 10.61 -15.70 1.68
N ASP A 196 9.41 -15.82 1.11
CA ASP A 196 8.70 -17.08 0.91
C ASP A 196 7.72 -16.95 -0.29
N ARG A 197 6.77 -17.87 -0.40
CA ARG A 197 5.78 -17.89 -1.50
C ARG A 197 4.73 -16.77 -1.42
N CYS A 198 4.47 -16.22 -0.24
CA CYS A 198 3.44 -15.21 0.02
C CYS A 198 4.04 -13.87 0.45
N THR A 199 5.33 -13.77 0.78
CA THR A 199 5.97 -12.55 1.28
C THR A 199 7.17 -12.11 0.44
N VAL A 200 7.18 -10.82 0.07
CA VAL A 200 8.25 -10.15 -0.67
C VAL A 200 8.73 -8.93 0.10
N ARG A 201 10.05 -8.74 0.14
CA ARG A 201 10.69 -7.51 0.59
C ARG A 201 11.21 -6.74 -0.61
N ALA A 202 11.08 -5.42 -0.60
CA ALA A 202 11.66 -4.55 -1.61
C ALA A 202 12.31 -3.30 -1.01
N ALA A 203 13.29 -2.75 -1.72
CA ALA A 203 13.89 -1.46 -1.44
C ALA A 203 13.89 -0.58 -2.70
N TYR A 204 13.49 0.69 -2.56
CA TYR A 204 13.32 1.60 -3.68
C TYR A 204 14.12 2.91 -3.50
N PRO A 205 14.77 3.40 -4.56
CA PRO A 205 15.33 4.75 -4.62
C PRO A 205 14.26 5.71 -5.17
N LEU A 206 13.53 6.38 -4.27
CA LEU A 206 12.57 7.42 -4.69
C LEU A 206 13.23 8.80 -4.76
N PRO A 207 13.02 9.58 -5.84
CA PRO A 207 13.46 10.97 -5.89
C PRO A 207 12.84 11.79 -4.77
N LYS A 208 13.65 12.62 -4.09
CA LYS A 208 13.21 13.52 -3.00
C LYS A 208 12.54 12.81 -1.81
N SER A 209 12.83 11.53 -1.63
CA SER A 209 12.38 10.74 -0.48
C SER A 209 13.61 10.08 0.16
N PRO A 210 13.58 9.82 1.48
CA PRO A 210 14.53 8.90 2.08
C PRO A 210 14.40 7.50 1.44
N PRO A 211 15.40 6.62 1.65
CA PRO A 211 15.33 5.24 1.18
C PRO A 211 14.04 4.56 1.64
N VAL A 212 13.36 3.91 0.70
CA VAL A 212 12.09 3.24 0.97
C VAL A 212 12.31 1.75 1.09
N ARG A 213 11.71 1.15 2.10
CA ARG A 213 11.67 -0.30 2.29
C ARG A 213 10.22 -0.72 2.44
N ALA A 214 9.87 -1.79 1.73
CA ALA A 214 8.52 -2.33 1.73
C ALA A 214 8.51 -3.82 2.03
N LEU A 215 7.47 -4.27 2.73
CA LEU A 215 7.10 -5.67 2.83
C LEU A 215 5.70 -5.83 2.26
N MET A 216 5.56 -6.76 1.32
CA MET A 216 4.32 -7.04 0.61
C MET A 216 3.94 -8.50 0.86
N VAL A 217 2.65 -8.74 1.04
CA VAL A 217 2.07 -10.06 1.27
C VAL A 217 0.94 -10.29 0.27
N LEU A 218 1.01 -11.41 -0.46
CA LEU A 218 -0.09 -11.93 -1.26
C LEU A 218 -0.42 -13.32 -0.72
N ASP A 219 -1.58 -13.47 -0.10
CA ASP A 219 -2.08 -14.77 0.33
C ASP A 219 -3.29 -15.18 -0.49
N GLN A 220 -3.33 -16.46 -0.85
CA GLN A 220 -4.36 -17.08 -1.67
C GLN A 220 -4.76 -18.47 -1.11
N THR A 221 -4.39 -18.76 0.14
CA THR A 221 -4.68 -20.05 0.79
C THR A 221 -6.08 -20.14 1.38
N GLY A 222 -6.72 -19.00 1.61
CA GLY A 222 -8.14 -18.84 1.95
C GLY A 222 -8.76 -17.74 1.09
N ASP A 223 -9.52 -16.85 1.71
CA ASP A 223 -10.00 -15.63 1.05
C ASP A 223 -8.78 -14.78 0.63
N PRO A 224 -8.56 -14.54 -0.67
CA PRO A 224 -7.34 -13.90 -1.13
C PRO A 224 -7.23 -12.45 -0.66
N PHE A 225 -6.03 -12.03 -0.29
CA PHE A 225 -5.76 -10.63 0.02
C PHE A 225 -4.36 -10.21 -0.40
N TYR A 226 -4.21 -8.91 -0.63
CA TYR A 226 -2.92 -8.23 -0.73
C TYR A 226 -2.74 -7.28 0.44
N ARG A 227 -1.54 -7.24 1.02
CA ARG A 227 -1.18 -6.27 2.06
C ARG A 227 0.22 -5.72 1.84
N GLU A 228 0.41 -4.44 2.11
CA GLU A 228 1.71 -3.77 1.98
C GLU A 228 1.97 -2.87 3.19
N LEU A 229 3.19 -2.91 3.69
CA LEU A 229 3.76 -1.85 4.52
C LEU A 229 4.97 -1.28 3.81
N ALA A 230 4.92 0.00 3.45
CA ALA A 230 6.03 0.75 2.87
C ALA A 230 6.46 1.88 3.81
N ILE A 231 7.77 2.02 4.05
CA ILE A 231 8.33 3.03 4.95
C ILE A 231 9.51 3.72 4.27
N ALA A 232 9.43 5.04 4.14
CA ALA A 232 10.55 5.89 3.77
C ALA A 232 11.12 6.56 5.01
N MET A 233 12.39 6.29 5.31
CA MET A 233 13.02 6.79 6.53
C MET A 233 14.52 7.03 6.32
N PRO A 234 15.11 8.10 6.91
CA PRO A 234 16.54 8.33 6.82
C PRO A 234 17.34 7.19 7.46
N ALA A 235 18.56 6.98 6.97
CA ALA A 235 19.46 5.93 7.46
C ALA A 235 19.75 6.04 8.98
N SER A 236 19.70 7.24 9.55
CA SER A 236 19.85 7.48 11.00
C SER A 236 18.77 6.81 11.85
N SER A 237 17.64 6.45 11.24
CA SER A 237 16.50 5.81 11.90
C SER A 237 16.26 4.38 11.39
N SER A 238 17.26 3.76 10.76
CA SER A 238 17.16 2.40 10.19
C SER A 238 16.61 1.36 11.17
N ALA A 239 17.03 1.42 12.43
CA ALA A 239 16.57 0.51 13.49
C ALA A 239 15.06 0.60 13.76
N VAL A 240 14.46 1.79 13.63
CA VAL A 240 13.00 1.96 13.76
C VAL A 240 12.31 1.28 12.60
N ALA A 241 12.73 1.57 11.37
CA ALA A 241 12.10 0.96 10.20
C ALA A 241 12.37 -0.56 10.09
N ASP A 242 13.51 -1.07 10.60
CA ASP A 242 13.75 -2.51 10.73
C ASP A 242 12.76 -3.17 11.69
N PHE A 243 12.55 -2.54 12.85
CA PHE A 243 11.57 -3.02 13.83
C PHE A 243 10.14 -3.02 13.28
N LEU A 244 9.74 -1.97 12.56
CA LEU A 244 8.40 -1.87 11.97
C LEU A 244 8.16 -2.96 10.92
N LEU A 245 9.11 -3.16 9.99
CA LEU A 245 9.01 -4.20 8.96
C LEU A 245 9.06 -5.61 9.55
N ALA A 246 9.89 -5.83 10.57
CA ALA A 246 9.94 -7.11 11.27
C ALA A 246 8.63 -7.41 12.01
N SER A 247 8.08 -6.42 12.73
CA SER A 247 6.81 -6.56 13.44
C SER A 247 5.66 -6.87 12.47
N PHE A 248 5.61 -6.15 11.33
CA PHE A 248 4.63 -6.42 10.27
C PHE A 248 4.79 -7.82 9.67
N LYS A 249 6.03 -8.27 9.40
CA LYS A 249 6.31 -9.63 8.92
C LYS A 249 5.86 -10.69 9.92
N ASP A 250 6.10 -10.47 11.21
CA ASP A 250 5.75 -11.47 12.22
C ASP A 250 4.23 -11.59 12.37
N ALA A 251 3.52 -10.45 12.33
CA ALA A 251 2.06 -10.40 12.37
C ALA A 251 1.41 -10.97 11.09
N HIS A 252 1.90 -10.61 9.91
CA HIS A 252 1.17 -10.80 8.64
C HIS A 252 1.93 -11.57 7.56
N GLY A 253 3.23 -11.80 7.73
CA GLY A 253 4.07 -12.49 6.74
C GLY A 253 3.90 -14.01 6.76
N GLY A 254 4.06 -14.62 5.59
CA GLY A 254 3.76 -16.03 5.32
C GLY A 254 2.37 -16.23 4.73
N CYS A 255 2.01 -17.49 4.47
CA CYS A 255 0.64 -17.85 4.03
C CYS A 255 -0.17 -18.42 5.19
N GLY A 256 -1.49 -18.30 5.09
CA GLY A 256 -2.46 -18.75 6.08
C GLY A 256 -2.48 -17.89 7.33
N LYS A 257 -1.88 -16.69 7.31
CA LYS A 257 -1.91 -15.75 8.44
C LYS A 257 -2.99 -14.68 8.19
N PRO A 258 -3.75 -14.30 9.24
CA PRO A 258 -4.72 -13.22 9.15
C PRO A 258 -4.10 -11.82 9.01
#